data_AF-A0AA87DRN7-F1
#
_entry.id   AF-A0AA87DRN7-F1
#
_cell.length_a   1.000
_cell.length_b   1.000
_cell.length_c   1.000
_cell.angle_alpha   90.00
_cell.angle_beta   90.00
_cell.angle_gamma   90.00
#
_symmetry.space_group_name_H-M   'P 1'
#
loop_
_entity.id
_entity.type
_entity.pdbx_description
1 polymer ?
#
loop_
_entity_poly.entity_id
_entity_poly.type
_entity_poly.pdbx_seq_one_letter_code
_entity_poly.pdbx_strand_id
1 'polypeptide(L)' 'MRNLKYIAKIEESSDILVDEINTFIDSMLLESEYIIDVRIVKIGEYEYPGYEYDSRNKDCQLMALLYIGEDKNE' A
#
# COMPACT_ATOMS: atom_id res chain seq x y z
N MET A 1 -23.10 5.53 3.63
CA MET A 1 -21.74 6.02 3.91
C MET A 1 -20.83 4.81 3.97
N ARG A 2 -19.69 4.79 3.26
CA ARG A 2 -18.70 3.72 3.41
C ARG A 2 -18.06 3.87 4.79
N ASN A 3 -18.14 2.85 5.64
CA ASN A 3 -17.57 2.91 6.98
C ASN A 3 -16.10 2.48 6.90
N LEU A 4 -15.17 3.44 6.88
CA LEU A 4 -13.75 3.14 6.98
C LEU A 4 -13.47 2.47 8.33
N LYS A 5 -12.89 1.27 8.30
CA LYS A 5 -12.45 0.52 9.48
C LYS A 5 -10.97 0.78 9.77
N TYR A 6 -10.11 0.54 8.77
CA TYR A 6 -8.66 0.76 8.88
C TYR A 6 -8.00 0.99 7.50
N ILE A 7 -6.71 1.30 7.53
CA ILE A 7 -5.87 1.43 6.34
C ILE A 7 -4.72 0.42 6.46
N ALA A 8 -4.65 -0.55 5.55
CA ALA A 8 -3.51 -1.47 5.44
C ALA A 8 -2.40 -0.84 4.60
N LYS A 9 -1.15 -1.20 4.92
CA LYS A 9 0.04 -0.71 4.25
C LYS A 9 0.86 -1.89 3.77
N ILE A 10 1.26 -1.86 2.50
CA ILE A 10 2.13 -2.86 1.87
C ILE A 10 3.27 -2.09 1.21
N GLU A 11 4.50 -2.34 1.66
CA GLU A 11 5.71 -1.65 1.21
C GLU A 11 6.62 -2.63 0.49
N GLU A 12 6.68 -2.54 -0.83
CA GLU A 12 7.43 -3.49 -1.63
C GLU A 12 8.00 -2.88 -2.92
N SER A 13 8.86 -3.64 -3.60
CA SER A 13 9.27 -3.28 -4.96
C SER A 13 8.07 -3.35 -5.92
N SER A 14 8.15 -2.59 -7.02
CA SER A 14 7.08 -2.56 -8.03
C SER A 14 6.69 -3.94 -8.57
N ASP A 15 7.66 -4.85 -8.60
CA ASP A 15 7.55 -6.11 -9.32
C ASP A 15 6.75 -7.16 -8.55
N ILE A 16 6.64 -7.02 -7.23
CA ILE A 16 5.90 -7.95 -6.35
C ILE A 16 4.74 -7.28 -5.60
N LEU A 17 4.56 -5.95 -5.72
CA LEU A 17 3.52 -5.22 -5.00
C LEU A 17 2.11 -5.78 -5.28
N VAL A 18 1.83 -6.21 -6.51
CA VAL A 18 0.53 -6.79 -6.88
C VAL A 18 0.32 -8.15 -6.20
N ASP A 19 1.36 -8.98 -6.12
CA ASP A 19 1.29 -10.30 -5.49
C ASP A 19 1.06 -10.17 -3.98
N GLU A 20 1.69 -9.19 -3.34
CA GLU A 20 1.47 -8.91 -1.92
C GLU A 20 0.08 -8.32 -1.64
N ILE A 21 -0.45 -7.46 -2.53
CA ILE A 21 -1.84 -6.99 -2.45
C ILE A 21 -2.81 -8.18 -2.54
N ASN A 22 -2.60 -9.09 -3.48
CA ASN A 22 -3.45 -10.28 -3.61
C ASN A 22 -3.34 -11.19 -2.38
N THR A 23 -2.12 -11.39 -1.87
CA THR A 23 -1.88 -12.17 -0.64
C THR A 23 -2.60 -11.56 0.56
N PHE A 24 -2.60 -10.22 0.68
CA PHE A 24 -3.37 -9.51 1.69
C PHE A 24 -4.88 -9.75 1.52
N ILE A 25 -5.40 -9.66 0.30
CA ILE A 25 -6.83 -9.89 0.03
C ILE A 25 -7.22 -11.32 0.41
N ASP A 26 -6.42 -12.31 0.03
CA ASP A 26 -6.76 -13.72 0.24
C ASP A 26 -6.58 -14.17 1.71
N SER A 27 -5.63 -13.58 2.43
CA SER A 27 -5.23 -14.06 3.76
C SER A 27 -5.66 -13.19 4.93
N MET A 28 -5.84 -11.88 4.70
CA MET A 28 -6.08 -10.90 5.77
C MET A 28 -7.44 -10.22 5.68
N LEU A 29 -8.01 -10.07 4.47
CA LEU A 29 -9.31 -9.42 4.31
C LEU A 29 -10.42 -10.34 4.82
N LEU A 30 -11.16 -9.90 5.83
CA LEU A 30 -12.25 -10.68 6.42
C LEU A 30 -13.50 -10.63 5.53
N GLU A 31 -14.39 -11.62 5.67
CA GLU A 31 -15.66 -11.68 4.90
C GLU A 31 -16.58 -10.47 5.14
N SER A 32 -16.51 -9.83 6.31
CA SER A 32 -17.27 -8.61 6.62
C SER A 32 -16.62 -7.32 6.07
N GLU A 33 -15.44 -7.44 5.47
CA GLU A 33 -14.62 -6.31 5.03
C GLU A 33 -14.63 -6.16 3.50
N TYR A 34 -14.42 -4.93 3.05
CA TYR A 34 -14.31 -4.60 1.63
C TYR A 34 -13.30 -3.50 1.37
N ILE A 35 -12.69 -3.51 0.18
CA ILE A 35 -11.78 -2.44 -0.24
C ILE A 35 -12.59 -1.22 -0.69
N ILE A 36 -12.36 -0.09 -0.03
CA ILE A 36 -12.95 1.22 -0.37
C ILE A 36 -12.17 1.88 -1.51
N ASP A 37 -10.84 1.90 -1.39
CA ASP A 37 -9.89 2.60 -2.26
C ASP A 37 -8.49 1.96 -2.12
N VAL A 38 -7.66 2.10 -3.14
CA VAL A 38 -6.26 1.67 -3.14
C VAL A 38 -5.41 2.81 -3.69
N ARG A 39 -4.41 3.26 -2.92
CA ARG A 39 -3.48 4.31 -3.35
C ARG A 39 -2.06 3.80 -3.36
N ILE A 40 -1.38 3.97 -4.48
CA ILE A 40 0.03 3.61 -4.62
C ILE A 40 0.86 4.90 -4.59
N VAL A 41 1.84 4.96 -3.70
CA VAL A 41 2.77 6.09 -3.59
C VAL A 41 4.21 5.61 -3.70
N LYS A 42 5.07 6.43 -4.28
CA LYS A 42 6.51 6.16 -4.32
C LYS A 42 7.14 6.60 -3.00
N ILE A 43 7.89 5.71 -2.36
CA ILE A 43 8.69 6.02 -1.18
C ILE A 43 10.11 6.39 -1.66
N GLY A 44 10.69 7.43 -1.08
CA GLY A 44 12.13 7.65 -1.16
C GLY A 44 12.63 8.54 -2.31
N GLU A 45 11.84 9.47 -2.85
CA GLU A 45 12.46 10.57 -3.59
C GLU A 45 13.08 11.54 -2.58
N TYR A 46 14.35 11.30 -2.23
CA TYR A 46 15.17 12.33 -1.63
C TYR A 46 15.42 13.38 -2.73
N GLU A 47 14.61 14.43 -2.77
CA GLU A 47 14.92 15.64 -3.53
C GLU A 47 16.11 16.34 -2.83
N TYR A 48 17.33 15.81 -3.01
CA TYR A 48 18.52 16.52 -2.55
C TYR A 48 19.14 17.30 -3.71
N PRO A 49 19.21 18.64 -3.62
CA PRO A 49 19.88 19.44 -4.64
C PRO A 49 21.38 19.33 -4.42
N GLY A 50 22.02 18.48 -5.22
CA GLY A 50 23.48 18.41 -5.35
C GLY A 50 24.14 17.59 -4.25
N TYR A 51 24.53 16.36 -4.59
CA TYR A 51 25.87 15.81 -4.42
C TYR A 51 25.79 14.36 -4.90
N GLU A 52 26.40 14.09 -6.05
CA GLU A 52 26.60 12.76 -6.62
C GLU A 52 27.51 11.95 -5.70
N TYR A 53 26.99 11.35 -4.63
CA TYR A 53 27.67 10.23 -3.98
C TYR A 53 26.63 9.38 -3.25
N ASP A 54 26.23 8.29 -3.92
CA ASP A 54 25.54 7.15 -3.33
C ASP A 54 24.05 7.34 -2.96
N SER A 55 23.26 7.95 -3.85
CA SER A 55 21.80 7.78 -3.85
C SER A 55 21.43 6.36 -4.30
N ARG A 56 21.80 5.33 -3.51
CA ARG A 56 21.31 3.96 -3.67
C ARG A 56 19.88 3.87 -3.12
N ASN A 57 18.95 4.59 -3.72
CA ASN A 57 17.60 4.08 -3.88
C ASN A 57 17.57 3.30 -5.19
N LYS A 58 18.23 2.13 -5.18
CA LYS A 58 18.29 1.26 -6.36
C LYS A 58 16.96 0.54 -6.61
N ASP A 59 16.11 0.44 -5.60
CA ASP A 59 14.78 -0.13 -5.72
C ASP A 59 13.77 0.99 -5.46
N CYS A 60 12.99 1.36 -6.47
CA CYS A 60 11.86 2.25 -6.29
C CYS A 60 10.84 1.54 -5.40
N GLN A 61 10.94 1.73 -4.08
CA GLN A 61 9.98 1.20 -3.14
C GLN A 61 8.63 1.90 -3.36
N LEU A 62 7.60 1.10 -3.62
CA LEU A 62 6.23 1.56 -3.70
C LEU A 62 5.52 1.16 -2.42
N MET A 63 4.58 2.00 -1.99
CA MET A 63 3.65 1.69 -0.91
C MET A 63 2.25 1.64 -1.46
N ALA A 64 1.55 0.52 -1.27
CA ALA A 64 0.12 0.46 -1.43
C ALA A 64 -0.57 0.75 -0.08
N LEU A 65 -1.49 1.70 -0.09
CA LEU A 65 -2.40 2.02 0.99
C LEU A 65 -3.80 1.50 0.62
N LEU A 66 -4.25 0.45 1.29
CA LEU A 66 -5.56 -0.14 1.06
C LEU A 66 -6.51 0.37 2.14
N TYR A 67 -7.56 1.08 1.73
CA TYR A 67 -8.58 1.61 2.62
C TYR A 67 -9.65 0.54 2.80
N ILE A 68 -9.74 -0.04 3.99
CA ILE A 68 -10.64 -1.16 4.26
C ILE A 68 -11.88 -0.66 5.00
N GLY A 69 -13.04 -0.98 4.46
CA GLY A 69 -14.33 -0.77 5.08
C GLY A 69 -14.89 -2.05 5.67
N GLU A 70 -15.91 -1.90 6.51
CA GLU A 70 -16.68 -3.02 7.06
C GLU A 70 -18.17 -2.68 7.02
N ASP A 71 -18.97 -3.66 6.63
CA ASP A 71 -20.41 -3.53 6.76
C ASP A 71 -20.78 -3.63 8.24
N LYS A 72 -21.51 -2.62 8.71
CA LYS A 72 -22.21 -2.75 9.99
C LYS A 72 -23.33 -3.73 9.71
N ASN A 73 -23.09 -5.01 10.00
CA ASN A 73 -24.20 -5.94 10.21
C ASN A 73 -25.05 -5.34 11.33
N GLU A 74 -26.24 -4.85 10.96
CA GLU A 74 -27.32 -4.54 11.91
C GLU A 74 -27.72 -5.79 12.70
#